data_AF-A0A822YQE9-F1
#
_entry.id   AF-A0A822YQE9-F1
#
_cell.length_a   1.000
_cell.length_b   1.000
_cell.length_c   1.000
_cell.angle_alpha   90.00
_cell.angle_beta   90.00
_cell.angle_gamma   90.00
#
_symmetry.space_group_name_H-M   'P 1'
#
loop_
_entity.id
_entity.type
_entity.pdbx_description
1 polymer ?
#
loop_
_entity_poly.entity_id
_entity_poly.type
_entity_poly.pdbx_seq_one_letter_code
_entity_poly.pdbx_strand_id
1 'polypeptide(L)'
;MYMEEFNNTMLTNVRGVASTIKHANRAMVERKICGSIVYTETVAAALGGSAPRTYTTSKHALVGPVRSACTELGAHGIRVNCISPFRVVTPLACNLKGTVLKPVQRLLCFLLQTK
;
A
#
# COMPACT_ATOMS: atom_id res chain seq x y z
N MET A 1 16.90 -14.29 -5.49
CA MET A 1 16.27 -12.96 -5.61
C MET A 1 17.06 -12.28 -6.69
N TYR A 2 16.50 -12.18 -7.89
CA TYR A 2 17.18 -11.51 -8.98
C TYR A 2 17.07 -10.01 -8.74
N MET A 3 18.19 -9.28 -8.84
CA MET A 3 18.22 -7.85 -8.51
C MET A 3 17.37 -7.02 -9.47
N GLU A 4 17.20 -7.46 -10.71
CA GLU A 4 16.33 -6.82 -11.69
C GLU A 4 14.84 -6.88 -11.27
N GLU A 5 14.35 -8.05 -10.87
CA GLU A 5 12.98 -8.24 -10.37
C GLU A 5 12.73 -7.43 -9.09
N PHE A 6 13.71 -7.42 -8.18
CA PHE A 6 13.67 -6.60 -6.98
C PHE A 6 13.56 -5.12 -7.31
N ASN A 7 14.44 -4.61 -8.19
CA ASN A 7 14.43 -3.21 -8.61
C ASN A 7 13.10 -2.84 -9.27
N ASN A 8 12.58 -3.68 -10.16
CA ASN A 8 11.29 -3.45 -10.81
C ASN A 8 10.15 -3.36 -9.77
N THR A 9 10.11 -4.31 -8.82
CA THR A 9 9.11 -4.31 -7.74
C THR A 9 9.20 -3.04 -6.88
N MET A 10 10.41 -2.60 -6.53
CA MET A 10 10.62 -1.38 -5.74
C MET A 10 10.28 -0.11 -6.53
N LEU A 11 10.59 -0.06 -7.83
CA LEU A 11 10.23 1.05 -8.70
C LEU A 11 8.71 1.19 -8.82
N THR A 12 7.98 0.09 -9.01
CA THR A 12 6.52 0.13 -9.09
C THR A 12 5.88 0.44 -7.75
N ASN A 13 6.19 -0.36 -6.71
CA ASN A 13 5.43 -0.31 -5.47
C ASN A 13 5.86 0.83 -4.56
N VAL A 14 7.17 1.12 -4.45
CA VAL A 14 7.68 2.10 -3.49
C VAL A 14 7.83 3.47 -4.15
N ARG A 15 8.58 3.54 -5.25
CA ARG A 15 8.81 4.82 -5.96
C ARG A 15 7.51 5.36 -6.56
N GLY A 16 6.64 4.50 -7.08
CA GLY A 16 5.31 4.87 -7.56
C GLY A 16 4.51 5.60 -6.48
N VAL A 17 4.36 4.98 -5.30
CA VAL A 17 3.63 5.57 -4.17
C VAL A 17 4.30 6.84 -3.65
N ALA A 18 5.63 6.88 -3.52
CA ALA A 18 6.34 8.09 -3.11
C ALA A 18 6.09 9.26 -4.08
N SER A 19 6.03 8.99 -5.38
CA SER A 19 5.68 9.98 -6.40
C SER A 19 4.24 10.44 -6.27
N THR A 20 3.30 9.52 -6.01
CA THR A 20 1.89 9.85 -5.75
C THR A 20 1.74 10.71 -4.50
N ILE A 21 2.37 10.35 -3.38
CA ILE A 21 2.40 11.16 -2.14
C ILE A 21 2.86 12.58 -2.48
N LYS A 22 4.03 12.72 -3.11
CA LYS A 22 4.61 14.03 -3.45
C LYS A 22 3.65 14.91 -4.24
N HIS A 23 3.03 14.36 -5.28
CA HIS A 23 2.19 15.15 -6.19
C HIS A 23 0.77 15.37 -5.65
N ALA A 24 0.15 14.36 -5.03
CA ALA A 24 -1.17 14.47 -4.45
C ALA A 24 -1.17 15.43 -3.26
N ASN A 25 -0.20 15.29 -2.35
CA ASN A 25 -0.05 16.16 -1.18
C ASN A 25 0.06 17.62 -1.62
N ARG A 26 0.98 17.91 -2.56
CA ARG A 26 1.18 19.25 -3.10
C ARG A 26 -0.13 19.82 -3.67
N ALA A 27 -0.81 19.06 -4.52
CA ALA A 27 -2.04 19.52 -5.16
C ALA A 27 -3.18 19.79 -4.16
N MET A 28 -3.33 18.95 -3.13
CA MET A 28 -4.36 19.15 -2.09
C MET A 28 -4.04 20.36 -1.21
N VAL A 29 -2.78 20.53 -0.81
CA VAL A 29 -2.33 21.64 0.04
C VAL A 29 -2.42 22.98 -0.70
N GLU A 30 -1.92 23.07 -1.93
CA GLU A 30 -1.96 24.30 -2.74
C GLU A 30 -3.40 24.77 -2.98
N ARG A 31 -4.33 23.83 -3.17
CA ARG A 31 -5.75 24.12 -3.41
C ARG A 31 -6.57 24.23 -2.13
N LYS A 32 -5.95 24.08 -0.95
CA LYS A 32 -6.62 24.09 0.37
C LYS A 32 -7.79 23.10 0.46
N ILE A 33 -7.64 21.93 -0.17
CA ILE A 33 -8.66 20.88 -0.18
C ILE A 33 -8.45 19.98 1.04
N CYS A 34 -9.40 20.00 1.97
CA CYS A 34 -9.49 19.01 3.04
C CYS A 34 -10.02 17.68 2.50
N GLY A 35 -9.64 16.56 3.10
CA GLY A 35 -10.12 15.26 2.61
C GLY A 35 -9.42 14.06 3.23
N SER A 36 -9.36 12.96 2.48
CA SER A 36 -8.62 11.78 2.88
C SER A 36 -7.89 11.10 1.74
N ILE A 37 -6.68 10.63 2.03
CA ILE A 37 -5.87 9.81 1.13
C ILE A 37 -5.79 8.40 1.72
N VAL A 38 -6.03 7.38 0.89
CA VAL A 38 -5.99 5.97 1.29
C VAL A 38 -4.95 5.23 0.47
N TYR A 39 -4.02 4.57 1.15
CA TYR A 39 -2.99 3.72 0.56
C TYR A 39 -3.33 2.24 0.74
N THR A 40 -3.03 1.45 -0.29
CA THR A 40 -3.26 -0.01 -0.26
C THR A 40 -1.97 -0.75 0.02
N GLU A 41 -1.85 -1.22 1.26
CA GLU A 41 -0.82 -2.14 1.71
C GLU A 41 -1.26 -3.60 1.55
N THR A 42 -0.69 -4.47 2.36
CA THR A 42 -1.02 -5.88 2.46
C THR A 42 -0.66 -6.34 3.86
N VAL A 43 -1.33 -7.37 4.36
CA VAL A 43 -0.92 -8.04 5.61
C VAL A 43 0.52 -8.58 5.52
N ALA A 44 1.05 -8.85 4.33
CA ALA A 44 2.46 -9.21 4.17
C ALA A 44 3.42 -8.07 4.59
N ALA A 45 2.95 -6.82 4.74
CA ALA A 45 3.72 -5.71 5.29
C ALA A 45 3.86 -5.77 6.83
N ALA A 46 3.03 -6.59 7.49
CA ALA A 46 3.05 -6.80 8.94
C ALA A 46 3.53 -8.21 9.31
N LEU A 47 3.30 -9.20 8.44
CA LEU A 47 3.64 -10.60 8.66
C LEU A 47 4.58 -11.10 7.55
N GLY A 48 5.76 -11.59 7.92
CA GLY A 48 6.67 -12.28 7.01
C GLY A 48 6.08 -13.61 6.51
N GLY A 49 6.50 -14.07 5.33
CA GLY A 49 6.15 -15.40 4.80
C GLY A 49 4.82 -15.52 4.07
N SER A 50 4.05 -14.44 3.94
CA SER A 50 2.74 -14.45 3.27
C SER A 50 2.79 -14.19 1.76
N ALA A 51 3.94 -13.78 1.21
CA ALA A 51 4.15 -13.42 -0.20
C ALA A 51 5.64 -13.57 -0.59
N PRO A 52 6.00 -13.47 -1.89
CA PRO A 52 7.40 -13.44 -2.32
C PRO A 52 8.22 -12.40 -1.56
N ARG A 53 9.50 -12.70 -1.31
CA ARG A 53 10.39 -11.85 -0.50
C ARG A 53 10.49 -10.42 -1.02
N THR A 54 10.60 -10.24 -2.35
CA THR A 54 10.65 -8.94 -3.02
C THR A 54 9.39 -8.10 -2.77
N TYR A 55 8.21 -8.71 -2.95
CA TYR A 55 6.93 -8.08 -2.69
C TYR A 55 6.76 -7.70 -1.21
N THR A 56 7.09 -8.62 -0.31
CA THR A 56 7.05 -8.42 1.15
C THR A 56 7.92 -7.24 1.58
N THR A 57 9.17 -7.16 1.08
CA THR A 57 10.07 -6.03 1.33
C THR A 57 9.49 -4.72 0.81
N SER A 58 8.95 -4.71 -0.42
CA SER A 58 8.38 -3.50 -1.01
C SER A 58 7.21 -2.93 -0.21
N LYS A 59 6.42 -3.81 0.43
CA LYS A 59 5.25 -3.41 1.22
C LYS A 59 5.62 -2.95 2.62
N HIS A 60 6.63 -3.56 3.26
CA HIS A 60 7.20 -2.99 4.49
C HIS A 60 7.77 -1.59 4.28
N ALA A 61 8.39 -1.34 3.12
CA ALA A 61 8.99 -0.04 2.81
C ALA A 61 7.97 1.11 2.70
N LEU A 62 6.69 0.81 2.44
CA LEU A 62 5.65 1.84 2.28
C LEU A 62 5.15 2.43 3.61
N VAL A 63 5.36 1.72 4.73
CA VAL A 63 4.93 2.18 6.05
C VAL A 63 5.56 3.53 6.43
N GLY A 64 6.83 3.75 6.08
CA GLY A 64 7.55 4.99 6.38
C GLY A 64 6.97 6.21 5.67
N PRO A 65 6.95 6.24 4.32
CA PRO A 65 6.40 7.35 3.55
C PRO A 65 4.93 7.68 3.90
N VAL A 66 4.09 6.66 4.11
CA VAL A 66 2.67 6.87 4.46
C VAL A 66 2.53 7.51 5.85
N ARG A 67 3.32 7.07 6.83
CA ARG A 67 3.32 7.68 8.17
C ARG A 67 3.84 9.12 8.14
N SER A 68 4.90 9.40 7.37
CA SER A 68 5.40 10.77 7.19
C SER A 68 4.33 11.68 6.60
N ALA A 69 3.65 11.21 5.55
CA ALA A 69 2.57 11.95 4.92
C ALA A 69 1.40 12.23 5.88
N CYS A 70 1.08 11.30 6.79
CA CYS A 70 0.05 11.52 7.81
C CYS A 70 0.39 12.71 8.72
N THR A 71 1.63 12.74 9.22
CA THR A 71 2.10 13.82 10.10
C THR A 71 2.14 15.17 9.37
N GLU A 72 2.62 15.20 8.12
CA GLU A 72 2.71 16.43 7.32
C GLU A 72 1.34 17.00 6.94
N LEU A 73 0.42 16.13 6.56
CA LEU A 73 -0.89 16.53 6.01
C LEU A 73 -1.96 16.76 7.07
N GLY A 74 -1.76 16.27 8.29
CA GLY A 74 -2.69 16.48 9.40
C GLY A 74 -2.95 17.96 9.69
N ALA A 75 -1.91 18.80 9.59
CA ALA A 75 -2.01 20.25 9.77
C ALA A 75 -2.89 20.94 8.71
N HIS A 76 -3.12 20.28 7.57
CA HIS A 76 -3.94 20.79 6.47
C HIS A 76 -5.36 20.19 6.42
N GLY A 77 -5.78 19.46 7.48
CA GLY A 77 -7.10 18.84 7.53
C GLY A 77 -7.26 17.65 6.57
N ILE A 78 -6.15 17.03 6.16
CA ILE A 78 -6.14 15.88 5.25
C ILE A 78 -5.77 14.63 6.04
N ARG A 79 -6.67 13.65 6.05
CA ARG A 79 -6.46 12.37 6.75
C ARG A 79 -5.76 11.37 5.85
N VAL A 80 -4.67 10.77 6.32
CA VAL A 80 -3.97 9.72 5.57
C VAL A 80 -4.16 8.38 6.27
N ASN A 81 -4.63 7.38 5.54
CA ASN A 81 -4.87 6.04 6.07
C ASN A 81 -4.27 4.96 5.17
N CYS A 82 -4.05 3.80 5.77
CA CYS A 82 -3.58 2.61 5.10
C CYS A 82 -4.58 1.46 5.30
N ILE A 83 -4.93 0.79 4.21
CA ILE A 83 -5.70 -0.46 4.25
C ILE A 83 -4.75 -1.62 3.97
N SER A 84 -4.85 -2.70 4.74
CA SER A 84 -4.07 -3.92 4.53
C SER A 84 -5.00 -5.08 4.20
N PRO A 85 -5.26 -5.33 2.91
CA PRO A 85 -5.98 -6.52 2.49
C PRO A 85 -5.16 -7.78 2.79
N PHE A 86 -5.87 -8.82 3.23
CA PHE A 86 -5.38 -10.19 3.17
C PHE A 86 -5.71 -10.82 1.81
N ARG A 87 -5.87 -12.15 1.73
CA ARG A 87 -6.19 -12.85 0.47
C ARG A 87 -7.55 -12.41 -0.08
N VAL A 88 -7.53 -11.52 -1.07
CA VAL A 88 -8.70 -11.11 -1.84
C VAL A 88 -8.76 -11.92 -3.13
N VAL A 89 -9.94 -12.39 -3.52
CA VAL A 89 -10.14 -13.03 -4.82
C VAL A 89 -10.05 -11.96 -5.90
N THR A 90 -8.87 -11.84 -6.48
CA THR A 90 -8.56 -10.98 -7.62
C THR A 90 -7.84 -11.82 -8.69
N PRO A 91 -7.84 -11.40 -9.96
CA PRO A 91 -7.06 -12.08 -10.99
C PRO A 91 -5.59 -12.26 -10.61
N LEU A 92 -5.00 -11.30 -9.87
CA LEU A 92 -3.65 -11.39 -9.31
C LEU A 92 -3.48 -12.63 -8.41
N ALA A 93 -4.42 -12.85 -7.48
CA ALA A 93 -4.37 -13.98 -6.56
C ALA A 93 -4.61 -15.33 -7.25
N CYS A 94 -5.50 -15.37 -8.24
CA CYS A 94 -5.79 -16.57 -9.03
C CYS A 94 -4.58 -16.99 -9.89
N ASN A 95 -3.91 -16.02 -10.53
CA ASN A 95 -2.74 -16.27 -11.37
C ASN A 95 -1.52 -16.75 -10.56
N LEU A 96 -1.39 -16.35 -9.30
CA LEU A 96 -0.30 -16.81 -8.41
C LEU A 96 -0.41 -18.28 -7.98
N LYS A 97 -1.62 -18.87 -8.03
CA LYS A 97 -1.85 -20.23 -7.49
C LYS A 97 -2.30 -21.25 -8.53
N GLY A 98 -2.45 -20.88 -9.81
CA GLY A 98 -2.97 -21.78 -10.85
C GLY A 98 -4.33 -22.39 -10.49
N THR A 99 -5.08 -21.80 -9.57
CA THR A 99 -6.31 -22.35 -9.01
C THR A 99 -7.39 -21.28 -8.93
N VAL A 100 -8.60 -21.67 -9.34
CA VAL A 100 -9.83 -20.90 -9.21
C VAL A 100 -10.18 -20.83 -7.72
N LEU A 101 -9.80 -19.74 -7.05
CA LEU A 101 -10.24 -19.48 -5.68
C LEU A 101 -11.76 -19.27 -5.71
N LYS A 102 -12.51 -20.14 -5.02
CA LYS A 102 -13.96 -19.95 -4.82
C LYS A 102 -14.20 -18.61 -4.11
N PRO A 103 -15.27 -17.85 -4.46
CA PRO A 103 -15.55 -16.55 -3.88
C PRO A 103 -16.01 -16.70 -2.43
N VAL A 104 -15.07 -16.90 -1.50
CA VAL A 104 -15.34 -16.74 -0.07
C VAL A 104 -15.03 -15.29 0.26
N GLN A 105 -16.07 -14.45 0.24
CA GLN A 105 -16.05 -13.04 0.60
C GLN A 105 -15.84 -12.82 2.10
N ARG A 106 -14.68 -13.23 2.64
CA ARG A 106 -14.22 -12.69 3.93
C ARG A 106 -12.93 -11.92 3.72
N LEU A 107 -13.14 -10.67 3.31
CA LEU A 107 -12.16 -9.61 3.37
C LEU A 107 -11.79 -9.41 4.85
N LEU A 108 -10.72 -10.03 5.33
CA LEU A 108 -10.10 -9.57 6.57
C LEU A 108 -9.28 -8.32 6.21
N CYS A 109 -9.99 -7.19 6.10
CA CYS A 109 -9.38 -5.87 5.93
C CYS A 109 -8.96 -5.40 7.32
N PHE A 110 -7.67 -5.41 7.60
CA PHE A 110 -7.16 -4.62 8.70
C PHE A 110 -6.97 -3.20 8.19
N LEU A 111 -7.81 -2.29 8.65
CA LEU A 111 -7.47 -0.87 8.66
C LEU A 111 -6.40 -0.69 9.73
N LEU A 112 -5.14 -0.64 9.31
CA LEU A 112 -4.12 -0.03 10.16
C LEU A 112 -4.38 1.47 10.08
N GLN A 113 -5.25 1.96 10.97
CA GLN A 113 -5.41 3.39 11.19
C GLN A 113 -4.05 3.93 11.66
N THR A 114 -3.30 4.52 10.75
CA THR A 114 -2.27 5.49 11.14
C THR A 114 -3.04 6.68 11.66
N LYS A 115 -3.11 6.79 12.99
CA LYS A 115 -3.51 8.03 13.67
C LYS A 115 -2.59 9.17 13.24
#